data_AF-L1KVB1-F1
#
_entry.id   AF-L1KVB1-F1
#
_cell.length_a   1.000
_cell.length_b   1.000
_cell.length_c   1.000
_cell.angle_alpha   90.00
_cell.angle_beta   90.00
_cell.angle_gamma   90.00
#
_symmetry.space_group_name_H-M   'P 1'
#
loop_
_entity.id
_entity.type
_entity.pdbx_description
1 polymer ?
#
loop_
_entity_poly.entity_id
_entity_poly.type
_entity_poly.pdbx_seq_one_letter_code
_entity_poly.pdbx_strand_id
1 'polypeptide(L)'
;MDEPTSSTTPTASPTPTWPPVAVPGQAAPAMPEPSPAEDEKPPQAPEGAALLDELREAIARYVILPSSEALTAVTLWVAATHIQPALQHAPRLAVVGPAKRCGKSRLLDVITETVREPLITVNTSPAVVFRAIGDDPPTLLVDEADTIFGSIKAAEKNEELRGLLNAGHQRNRPALRISGPEHKPQAFPTFAMAALAGIGDLPDTVMDRAVVIRMQRRKDGERVEQFRSRRDIPTLHGLRDRLTAWLRPLMDTAADLVPPMPVQDRAADTWEPLVIVAELAGGTWPEEARAACASMCAAEAGKDDESNLKTRLLQDIRRAFARCGDPDIMRTRDLLDELLKDQEAPWAEYGTAGLSPRHLGILLKDFDIKAATHRFEGGRQAKGFARLRFADAWARYCPEEPTPDSGDESTAPGPGLHS
;
A
#
# COMPACT_ATOMS: atom_id res chain seq x y z
N MET A 1 21.71 61.73 -47.41
CA MET A 1 20.61 62.50 -46.80
C MET A 1 20.24 61.75 -45.53
N ASP A 2 20.51 62.40 -44.41
CA ASP A 2 20.01 62.19 -43.05
C ASP A 2 20.22 60.82 -42.36
N GLU A 3 21.18 60.83 -41.43
CA GLU A 3 21.18 60.11 -40.13
C GLU A 3 19.92 60.48 -39.30
N PRO A 4 19.47 59.75 -38.23
CA PRO A 4 20.34 59.26 -37.16
C PRO A 4 19.93 58.00 -36.32
N THR A 5 20.95 57.46 -35.64
CA THR A 5 21.10 56.84 -34.29
C THR A 5 19.93 56.22 -33.49
N SER A 6 20.21 55.03 -32.92
CA SER A 6 19.88 54.65 -31.52
C SER A 6 20.60 53.32 -31.18
N SER A 7 21.75 53.33 -30.48
CA SER A 7 21.94 53.31 -29.02
C SER A 7 21.43 52.02 -28.33
N THR A 8 22.31 51.02 -28.23
CA THR A 8 22.11 49.79 -27.44
C THR A 8 22.71 49.99 -26.04
N THR A 9 21.85 49.95 -25.02
CA THR A 9 22.23 49.96 -23.60
C THR A 9 22.64 48.55 -23.15
N PRO A 10 23.78 48.33 -22.47
CA PRO A 10 24.07 47.07 -21.83
C PRO A 10 23.51 47.03 -20.40
N THR A 11 22.78 45.96 -20.08
CA THR A 11 22.25 45.62 -18.77
C THR A 11 23.40 45.33 -17.78
N ALA A 12 23.53 46.15 -16.75
CA ALA A 12 24.47 45.93 -15.65
C ALA A 12 23.93 44.91 -14.65
N SER A 13 24.77 43.92 -14.29
CA SER A 13 24.48 42.90 -13.26
C SER A 13 24.49 43.50 -11.85
N PRO A 14 23.69 42.98 -10.89
CA PRO A 14 23.62 43.54 -9.54
C PRO A 14 24.88 43.18 -8.73
N THR A 15 25.47 44.19 -8.08
CA THR A 15 26.58 44.02 -7.13
C THR A 15 26.02 43.61 -5.77
N PRO A 16 26.58 42.61 -5.07
CA PRO A 16 26.12 42.22 -3.73
C PRO A 16 26.53 43.29 -2.71
N THR A 17 25.55 43.85 -2.01
CA THR A 17 25.78 44.80 -0.90
C THR A 17 25.78 44.03 0.43
N TRP A 18 26.94 43.96 1.07
CA TRP A 18 27.07 43.52 2.47
C TRP A 18 26.49 44.60 3.41
N PRO A 19 25.90 44.24 4.56
CA PRO A 19 25.35 45.22 5.49
C PRO A 19 26.45 46.09 6.12
N PRO A 20 26.16 47.38 6.41
CA PRO A 20 27.15 48.28 6.99
C PRO A 20 27.49 47.90 8.43
N VAL A 21 28.76 48.01 8.78
CA VAL A 21 29.29 47.85 10.15
C VAL A 21 28.67 48.92 11.05
N ALA A 22 28.07 48.51 12.17
CA ALA A 22 27.47 49.42 13.13
C ALA A 22 28.52 50.32 13.80
N VAL A 23 28.34 51.64 13.68
CA VAL A 23 29.14 52.65 14.40
C VAL A 23 28.55 52.84 15.81
N PRO A 24 29.33 52.66 16.89
CA PRO A 24 28.81 52.88 18.25
C PRO A 24 28.51 54.38 18.48
N GLY A 25 27.25 54.71 18.79
CA GLY A 25 26.87 56.05 19.25
C GLY A 25 25.70 56.76 18.53
N GLN A 26 25.01 56.13 17.58
CA GLN A 26 23.80 56.69 16.96
C GLN A 26 22.52 56.08 17.56
N ALA A 27 21.62 56.95 18.04
CA ALA A 27 20.30 56.58 18.52
C ALA A 27 19.43 56.05 17.37
N ALA A 28 18.73 54.93 17.60
CA ALA A 28 17.85 54.29 16.64
C ALA A 28 16.63 55.18 16.29
N PRO A 29 16.19 55.22 15.02
CA PRO A 29 14.95 55.90 14.66
C PRO A 29 13.74 55.14 15.22
N ALA A 30 12.76 55.89 15.72
CA ALA A 30 11.53 55.36 16.30
C ALA A 30 10.77 54.50 15.29
N MET A 31 10.36 53.29 15.73
CA MET A 31 9.51 52.40 14.95
C MET A 31 8.11 53.01 14.76
N PRO A 32 7.51 52.91 13.56
CA PRO A 32 6.11 53.27 13.38
C PRO A 32 5.21 52.28 14.13
N GLU A 33 4.15 52.80 14.78
CA GLU A 33 3.13 52.00 15.45
C GLU A 33 2.47 51.00 14.48
N PRO A 34 2.11 49.79 14.95
CA PRO A 34 1.48 48.78 14.10
C PRO A 34 0.07 49.21 13.70
N SER A 35 -0.18 49.26 12.38
CA SER A 35 -1.51 49.35 11.79
C SER A 35 -2.38 48.17 12.28
N PRO A 36 -3.69 48.36 12.51
CA PRO A 36 -4.57 47.25 12.89
C PRO A 36 -4.51 46.16 11.82
N ALA A 37 -4.26 44.93 12.26
CA ALA A 37 -4.23 43.75 11.42
C ALA A 37 -5.56 43.66 10.66
N GLU A 38 -5.48 43.73 9.33
CA GLU A 38 -6.56 43.26 8.47
C GLU A 38 -6.77 41.78 8.78
N ASP A 39 -8.04 41.38 8.96
CA ASP A 39 -8.45 40.00 9.20
C ASP A 39 -7.85 39.09 8.12
N GLU A 40 -6.70 38.48 8.42
CA GLU A 40 -6.02 37.53 7.55
C GLU A 40 -6.85 36.24 7.58
N LYS A 41 -7.78 36.15 6.63
CA LYS A 41 -8.60 34.97 6.39
C LYS A 41 -7.66 33.75 6.31
N PRO A 42 -7.96 32.63 6.99
CA PRO A 42 -7.06 31.48 7.02
C PRO A 42 -6.70 31.05 5.59
N PRO A 43 -5.47 30.57 5.36
CA PRO A 43 -5.01 30.17 4.03
C PRO A 43 -6.02 29.20 3.43
N GLN A 44 -6.60 29.57 2.28
CA GLN A 44 -7.57 28.72 1.60
C GLN A 44 -6.84 27.46 1.11
N ALA A 45 -7.43 26.29 1.39
CA ALA A 45 -6.89 25.03 0.90
C ALA A 45 -6.76 25.08 -0.64
N PRO A 46 -5.71 24.49 -1.23
CA PRO A 46 -5.61 24.37 -2.68
C PRO A 46 -6.88 23.73 -3.26
N GLU A 47 -7.28 24.13 -4.48
CA GLU A 47 -8.53 23.67 -5.13
C GLU A 47 -8.66 22.14 -5.15
N GLY A 48 -7.54 21.43 -5.37
CA GLY A 48 -7.49 19.97 -5.33
C GLY A 48 -7.78 19.38 -3.95
N ALA A 49 -7.19 19.96 -2.88
CA ALA A 49 -7.43 19.51 -1.52
C ALA A 49 -8.91 19.63 -1.12
N ALA A 50 -9.53 20.77 -1.43
CA ALA A 50 -10.95 20.98 -1.15
C ALA A 50 -11.85 20.00 -1.93
N LEU A 51 -11.55 19.73 -3.19
CA LEU A 51 -12.29 18.76 -4.00
C LEU A 51 -12.16 17.33 -3.46
N LEU A 52 -10.97 16.94 -2.99
CA LEU A 52 -10.79 15.64 -2.34
C LEU A 52 -11.53 15.56 -1.00
N ASP A 53 -11.61 16.65 -0.24
CA ASP A 53 -12.43 16.71 0.99
C ASP A 53 -13.91 16.54 0.67
N GLU A 54 -14.42 17.20 -0.37
CA GLU A 54 -15.80 17.00 -0.84
C GLU A 54 -16.07 15.54 -1.25
N LEU A 55 -15.12 14.90 -1.95
CA LEU A 55 -15.22 13.49 -2.33
C LEU A 55 -15.21 12.57 -1.09
N ARG A 56 -14.31 12.83 -0.14
CA ARG A 56 -14.20 12.11 1.14
C ARG A 56 -15.52 12.15 1.89
N GLU A 57 -16.13 13.34 2.02
CA GLU A 57 -17.43 13.53 2.66
C GLU A 57 -18.56 12.83 1.91
N ALA A 58 -18.56 12.89 0.57
CA ALA A 58 -19.56 12.22 -0.25
C ALA A 58 -19.53 10.69 -0.09
N ILE A 59 -18.34 10.10 0.03
CA ILE A 59 -18.18 8.66 0.31
C ILE A 59 -18.66 8.33 1.73
N ALA A 60 -18.19 9.09 2.74
CA ALA A 60 -18.51 8.88 4.14
C ALA A 60 -20.02 9.01 4.44
N ARG A 61 -20.74 9.80 3.64
CA ARG A 61 -22.20 9.96 3.75
C ARG A 61 -22.96 8.63 3.59
N TYR A 62 -22.46 7.69 2.80
CA TYR A 62 -23.16 6.44 2.46
C TYR A 62 -22.47 5.17 2.97
N VAL A 63 -21.18 5.26 3.32
CA VAL A 63 -20.34 4.12 3.69
C VAL A 63 -19.55 4.45 4.95
N ILE A 64 -19.50 3.49 5.88
CA ILE A 64 -18.59 3.55 7.02
C ILE A 64 -17.40 2.68 6.67
N LEU A 65 -16.25 3.32 6.54
CA LEU A 65 -14.99 2.64 6.27
C LEU A 65 -14.37 2.17 7.60
N PRO A 66 -13.50 1.15 7.59
CA PRO A 66 -12.92 0.60 8.81
C PRO A 66 -12.09 1.58 9.63
N SER A 67 -11.54 2.62 8.98
CA SER A 67 -10.76 3.68 9.61
C SER A 67 -10.69 4.93 8.73
N SER A 68 -10.15 6.03 9.28
CA SER A 68 -9.83 7.26 8.56
C SER A 68 -8.84 7.04 7.42
N GLU A 69 -7.86 6.17 7.63
CA GLU A 69 -6.84 5.79 6.65
C GLU A 69 -7.49 5.08 5.46
N ALA A 70 -8.42 4.16 5.74
CA ALA A 70 -9.16 3.45 4.69
C ALA A 70 -10.03 4.42 3.86
N LEU A 71 -10.68 5.40 4.51
CA LEU A 71 -11.44 6.44 3.81
C LEU A 71 -10.53 7.33 2.95
N THR A 72 -9.36 7.71 3.46
CA THR A 72 -8.33 8.46 2.72
C THR A 72 -7.86 7.68 1.50
N ALA A 73 -7.53 6.40 1.68
CA ALA A 73 -7.05 5.52 0.63
C ALA A 73 -8.09 5.33 -0.48
N VAL A 74 -9.35 5.11 -0.13
CA VAL A 74 -10.45 5.02 -1.13
C VAL A 74 -10.61 6.34 -1.88
N THR A 75 -10.57 7.47 -1.17
CA THR A 75 -10.73 8.79 -1.79
C THR A 75 -9.64 9.07 -2.82
N LEU A 76 -8.38 8.83 -2.45
CA LEU A 76 -7.24 8.96 -3.34
C LEU A 76 -7.26 7.93 -4.48
N TRP A 77 -7.69 6.70 -4.20
CA TRP A 77 -7.81 5.66 -5.23
C TRP A 77 -8.83 6.06 -6.30
N VAL A 78 -9.99 6.60 -5.89
CA VAL A 78 -11.01 7.11 -6.82
C VAL A 78 -10.42 8.22 -7.68
N ALA A 79 -9.78 9.22 -7.07
CA ALA A 79 -9.15 10.32 -7.79
C ALA A 79 -8.04 9.83 -8.76
N ALA A 80 -7.22 8.87 -8.35
CA ALA A 80 -6.17 8.28 -9.19
C ALA A 80 -6.71 7.64 -10.48
N THR A 81 -7.95 7.12 -10.47
CA THR A 81 -8.57 6.59 -11.70
C THR A 81 -8.68 7.65 -12.81
N HIS A 82 -8.79 8.94 -12.46
CA HIS A 82 -8.92 10.02 -13.43
C HIS A 82 -7.61 10.34 -14.16
N ILE A 83 -6.46 9.96 -13.60
CA ILE A 83 -5.12 10.17 -14.18
C ILE A 83 -4.35 8.87 -14.42
N GLN A 84 -5.00 7.72 -14.33
CA GLN A 84 -4.35 6.44 -14.59
C GLN A 84 -3.49 6.38 -15.87
N PRO A 85 -3.80 7.08 -16.99
CA PRO A 85 -2.92 7.04 -18.17
C PRO A 85 -1.55 7.70 -17.96
N ALA A 86 -1.34 8.51 -16.91
CA ALA A 86 -0.04 9.06 -16.52
C ALA A 86 0.72 8.20 -15.49
N LEU A 87 0.03 7.30 -14.79
CA LEU A 87 0.60 6.55 -13.66
C LEU A 87 1.35 5.31 -14.15
N GLN A 88 2.48 4.95 -13.50
CA GLN A 88 3.25 3.75 -13.83
C GLN A 88 2.55 2.44 -13.39
N HIS A 89 1.81 2.53 -12.29
CA HIS A 89 1.07 1.43 -11.70
C HIS A 89 -0.42 1.74 -11.63
N ALA A 90 -1.24 0.71 -11.83
CA ALA A 90 -2.68 0.77 -11.65
C ALA A 90 -3.01 -0.05 -10.39
N PRO A 91 -3.23 0.57 -9.22
CA PRO A 91 -3.45 -0.21 -8.01
C PRO A 91 -4.84 -0.82 -8.02
N ARG A 92 -4.93 -2.03 -7.45
CA ARG A 92 -6.22 -2.70 -7.27
C ARG A 92 -6.83 -2.18 -5.98
N LEU A 93 -8.14 -2.18 -5.88
CA LEU A 93 -8.85 -1.91 -4.63
C LEU A 93 -9.56 -3.19 -4.21
N ALA A 94 -9.06 -3.84 -3.16
CA ALA A 94 -9.67 -5.06 -2.63
C ALA A 94 -10.65 -4.68 -1.51
N VAL A 95 -11.95 -4.65 -1.83
CA VAL A 95 -13.02 -4.35 -0.87
C VAL A 95 -13.53 -5.66 -0.28
N VAL A 96 -12.84 -6.17 0.73
CA VAL A 96 -13.10 -7.49 1.31
C VAL A 96 -13.79 -7.39 2.66
N GLY A 97 -14.40 -8.48 3.13
CA GLY A 97 -14.97 -8.51 4.47
C GLY A 97 -15.44 -9.91 4.86
N PRO A 98 -15.53 -10.22 6.15
CA PRO A 98 -15.70 -11.58 6.65
C PRO A 98 -17.10 -12.16 6.37
N ALA A 99 -18.09 -11.31 6.07
CA ALA A 99 -19.46 -11.74 5.89
C ALA A 99 -20.22 -10.87 4.87
N LYS A 100 -21.44 -11.33 4.57
CA LYS A 100 -22.45 -10.52 3.87
C LYS A 100 -22.86 -9.32 4.74
N ARG A 101 -23.32 -8.26 4.06
CA ARG A 101 -23.85 -7.02 4.67
C ARG A 101 -22.83 -6.19 5.46
N CYS A 102 -21.56 -6.25 5.07
CA CYS A 102 -20.50 -5.36 5.59
C CYS A 102 -20.38 -4.04 4.80
N GLY A 103 -21.31 -3.71 3.91
CA GLY A 103 -21.27 -2.46 3.13
C GLY A 103 -20.36 -2.49 1.88
N LYS A 104 -19.78 -3.63 1.50
CA LYS A 104 -18.92 -3.77 0.31
C LYS A 104 -19.57 -3.31 -0.99
N SER A 105 -20.72 -3.89 -1.35
CA SER A 105 -21.45 -3.49 -2.57
C SER A 105 -21.90 -2.04 -2.51
N ARG A 106 -22.20 -1.51 -1.31
CA ARG A 106 -22.52 -0.08 -1.17
C ARG A 106 -21.30 0.81 -1.43
N LEU A 107 -20.10 0.39 -1.02
CA LEU A 107 -18.89 1.11 -1.39
C LEU A 107 -18.69 1.08 -2.92
N LEU A 108 -18.85 -0.09 -3.55
CA LEU A 108 -18.81 -0.20 -5.01
C LEU A 108 -19.86 0.70 -5.69
N ASP A 109 -21.11 0.72 -5.22
CA ASP A 109 -22.18 1.57 -5.76
C ASP A 109 -21.74 3.05 -5.79
N VAL A 110 -21.11 3.54 -4.71
CA VAL A 110 -20.72 4.95 -4.60
C VAL A 110 -19.49 5.25 -5.46
N ILE A 111 -18.46 4.41 -5.42
CA ILE A 111 -17.25 4.66 -6.21
C ILE A 111 -17.51 4.51 -7.71
N THR A 112 -18.43 3.63 -8.12
CA THR A 112 -18.87 3.49 -9.52
C THR A 112 -19.25 4.85 -10.12
N GLU A 113 -19.91 5.68 -9.34
CA GLU A 113 -20.44 6.97 -9.81
C GLU A 113 -19.41 8.11 -9.71
N THR A 114 -18.24 7.85 -9.14
CA THR A 114 -17.19 8.87 -8.93
C THR A 114 -15.89 8.57 -9.68
N VAL A 115 -15.62 7.31 -10.05
CA VAL A 115 -14.42 6.93 -10.82
C VAL A 115 -14.50 7.31 -12.29
N ARG A 116 -13.34 7.34 -12.94
CA ARG A 116 -13.24 7.54 -14.39
C ARG A 116 -13.75 6.32 -15.17
N GLU A 117 -14.74 6.57 -16.03
CA GLU A 117 -15.22 5.63 -17.06
C GLU A 117 -15.47 4.21 -16.51
N PRO A 118 -16.45 4.06 -15.59
CA PRO A 118 -16.68 2.81 -14.89
C PRO A 118 -17.13 1.71 -15.86
N LEU A 119 -16.46 0.56 -15.80
CA LEU A 119 -16.87 -0.68 -16.44
C LEU A 119 -17.25 -1.71 -15.38
N ILE A 120 -18.55 -1.78 -15.07
CA ILE A 120 -19.10 -2.71 -14.08
C ILE A 120 -19.21 -4.10 -14.70
N THR A 121 -18.73 -5.11 -13.97
CA THR A 121 -18.79 -6.51 -14.38
C THR A 121 -19.28 -7.36 -13.21
N VAL A 122 -20.33 -8.16 -13.45
CA VAL A 122 -20.83 -9.16 -12.48
C VAL A 122 -20.50 -10.57 -12.96
N ASN A 123 -20.36 -10.78 -14.28
CA ASN A 123 -19.98 -12.06 -14.90
C ASN A 123 -19.54 -11.87 -16.37
N THR A 124 -18.73 -10.84 -16.65
CA THR A 124 -18.30 -10.51 -18.02
C THR A 124 -17.16 -11.42 -18.45
N SER A 125 -17.18 -11.90 -19.70
CA SER A 125 -16.10 -12.75 -20.20
C SER A 125 -14.77 -11.98 -20.27
N PRO A 126 -13.62 -12.61 -19.96
CA PRO A 126 -12.31 -11.96 -20.08
C PRO A 126 -12.08 -11.33 -21.46
N ALA A 127 -12.62 -11.95 -22.51
CA ALA A 127 -12.53 -11.49 -23.89
C ALA A 127 -13.21 -10.13 -24.14
N VAL A 128 -14.26 -9.77 -23.39
CA VAL A 128 -14.88 -8.44 -23.45
C VAL A 128 -13.99 -7.44 -22.72
N VAL A 129 -13.46 -7.80 -21.55
CA VAL A 129 -12.58 -6.91 -20.78
C VAL A 129 -11.30 -6.57 -21.56
N PHE A 130 -10.65 -7.57 -22.18
CA PHE A 130 -9.47 -7.34 -23.03
C PHE A 130 -9.72 -6.36 -24.19
N ARG A 131 -10.95 -6.28 -24.70
CA ARG A 131 -11.31 -5.37 -25.80
C ARG A 131 -11.75 -3.99 -25.33
N ALA A 132 -12.13 -3.86 -24.06
CA ALA A 132 -12.53 -2.59 -23.47
C ALA A 132 -11.32 -1.78 -22.98
N ILE A 133 -10.19 -2.43 -22.70
CA ILE A 133 -8.97 -1.74 -22.24
C ILE A 133 -8.21 -1.18 -23.45
N GLY A 134 -8.04 0.14 -23.48
CA GLY A 134 -7.25 0.88 -24.46
C GLY A 134 -6.18 1.76 -23.80
N ASP A 135 -5.72 2.80 -24.51
CA ASP A 135 -4.68 3.73 -24.03
C ASP A 135 -5.15 4.64 -22.88
N ASP A 136 -6.44 4.99 -22.89
CA ASP A 136 -7.16 5.62 -21.78
C ASP A 136 -8.11 4.59 -21.18
N PRO A 137 -7.63 3.70 -20.30
CA PRO A 137 -8.39 2.53 -19.87
C PRO A 137 -9.59 2.91 -18.99
N PRO A 138 -10.68 2.11 -19.02
CA PRO A 138 -11.77 2.26 -18.08
C PRO A 138 -11.35 1.84 -16.66
N THR A 139 -12.14 2.20 -15.66
CA THR A 139 -12.00 1.63 -14.31
C THR A 139 -12.82 0.35 -14.22
N LEU A 140 -12.18 -0.78 -13.93
CA LEU A 140 -12.89 -2.06 -13.81
C LEU A 140 -13.52 -2.19 -12.42
N LEU A 141 -14.79 -2.59 -12.35
CA LEU A 141 -15.47 -2.86 -11.09
C LEU A 141 -16.05 -4.27 -11.10
N VAL A 142 -15.66 -5.09 -10.14
CA VAL A 142 -16.07 -6.49 -10.00
C VAL A 142 -16.76 -6.66 -8.64
N ASP A 143 -18.08 -6.81 -8.65
CA ASP A 143 -18.82 -7.22 -7.44
C ASP A 143 -18.89 -8.75 -7.34
N GLU A 144 -19.13 -9.26 -6.13
CA GLU A 144 -19.22 -10.70 -5.85
C GLU A 144 -17.98 -11.50 -6.32
N ALA A 145 -16.78 -10.95 -6.18
CA ALA A 145 -15.52 -11.59 -6.56
C ALA A 145 -15.29 -12.94 -5.85
N ASP A 146 -15.95 -13.20 -4.72
CA ASP A 146 -15.95 -14.52 -4.08
C ASP A 146 -16.63 -15.62 -4.92
N THR A 147 -17.53 -15.27 -5.84
CA THR A 147 -18.10 -16.23 -6.80
C THR A 147 -17.06 -16.67 -7.85
N ILE A 148 -16.07 -15.81 -8.12
CA ILE A 148 -15.00 -16.00 -9.10
C ILE A 148 -13.80 -16.68 -8.45
N PHE A 149 -13.43 -16.28 -7.23
CA PHE A 149 -12.19 -16.66 -6.57
C PHE A 149 -12.35 -17.35 -5.20
N GLY A 150 -13.54 -17.43 -4.63
CA GLY A 150 -13.77 -17.89 -3.25
C GLY A 150 -13.60 -19.41 -3.04
N SER A 151 -13.29 -20.18 -4.08
CA SER A 151 -12.88 -21.58 -3.95
C SER A 151 -11.75 -21.90 -4.93
N ILE A 152 -10.89 -22.87 -4.57
CA ILE A 152 -9.77 -23.31 -5.42
C ILE A 152 -10.26 -23.63 -6.84
N LYS A 153 -11.35 -24.39 -6.95
CA LYS A 153 -11.95 -24.78 -8.24
C LYS A 153 -12.46 -23.59 -9.05
N ALA A 154 -13.03 -22.57 -8.39
CA ALA A 154 -13.49 -21.37 -9.07
C ALA A 154 -12.29 -20.52 -9.54
N ALA A 155 -11.28 -20.37 -8.69
CA ALA A 155 -10.06 -19.65 -9.02
C ALA A 155 -9.30 -20.28 -10.20
N GLU A 156 -9.18 -21.61 -10.24
CA GLU A 156 -8.58 -22.35 -11.37
C GLU A 156 -9.36 -22.17 -12.67
N LYS A 157 -10.69 -22.08 -12.62
CA LYS A 157 -11.51 -21.79 -13.81
C LYS A 157 -11.36 -20.36 -14.31
N ASN A 158 -10.95 -19.44 -13.44
CA ASN A 158 -10.85 -18.02 -13.72
C ASN A 158 -9.39 -17.52 -13.76
N GLU A 159 -8.43 -18.42 -14.05
CA GLU A 159 -7.01 -18.06 -14.14
C GLU A 159 -6.73 -16.96 -15.18
N GLU A 160 -7.48 -16.92 -16.29
CA GLU A 160 -7.33 -15.87 -17.29
C GLU A 160 -7.66 -14.49 -16.74
N LEU A 161 -8.74 -14.38 -15.96
CA LEU A 161 -9.13 -13.13 -15.32
C LEU A 161 -8.14 -12.74 -14.23
N ARG A 162 -7.69 -13.70 -13.41
CA ARG A 162 -6.60 -13.46 -12.43
C ARG A 162 -5.32 -12.97 -13.13
N GLY A 163 -4.96 -13.59 -14.25
CA GLY A 163 -3.81 -13.20 -15.07
C GLY A 163 -3.95 -11.79 -15.62
N LEU A 164 -5.13 -11.41 -16.14
CA LEU A 164 -5.44 -10.05 -16.58
C LEU A 164 -5.31 -9.05 -15.42
N LEU A 165 -5.90 -9.34 -14.27
CA LEU A 165 -5.83 -8.51 -13.06
C LEU A 165 -4.40 -8.41 -12.51
N ASN A 166 -3.56 -9.43 -12.64
CA ASN A 166 -2.17 -9.34 -12.19
C ASN A 166 -1.29 -8.57 -13.17
N ALA A 167 -1.46 -8.82 -14.48
CA ALA A 167 -0.69 -8.17 -15.53
C ALA A 167 -1.00 -6.67 -15.61
N GLY A 168 -2.27 -6.30 -15.47
CA GLY A 168 -2.71 -4.92 -15.60
C GLY A 168 -2.26 -3.96 -14.49
N HIS A 169 -1.55 -4.45 -13.47
CA HIS A 169 -1.05 -3.61 -12.36
C HIS A 169 0.12 -2.77 -12.82
N GLN A 170 0.93 -3.30 -13.73
CA GLN A 170 2.11 -2.64 -14.26
C GLN A 170 1.96 -2.39 -15.76
N ARG A 171 2.45 -1.26 -16.25
CA ARG A 171 2.48 -0.97 -17.69
C ARG A 171 3.28 -1.99 -18.50
N ASN A 172 2.98 -2.01 -19.80
CA ASN A 172 3.73 -2.78 -20.80
C ASN A 172 3.73 -4.31 -20.56
N ARG A 173 2.65 -4.83 -19.98
CA ARG A 173 2.41 -6.27 -19.77
C ARG A 173 1.19 -6.76 -20.58
N PRO A 174 1.19 -6.65 -21.93
CA PRO A 174 0.02 -7.04 -22.72
C PRO A 174 -0.23 -8.55 -22.65
N ALA A 175 -1.50 -8.94 -22.75
CA ALA A 175 -1.87 -10.33 -22.91
C ALA A 175 -1.85 -10.69 -24.40
N LEU A 176 -1.06 -11.71 -24.76
CA LEU A 176 -1.09 -12.29 -26.10
C LEU A 176 -2.21 -13.34 -26.16
N ARG A 177 -3.08 -13.21 -27.16
CA ARG A 177 -4.17 -14.15 -27.42
C ARG A 177 -4.24 -14.45 -28.91
N ILE A 178 -4.58 -15.69 -29.25
CA ILE A 178 -4.92 -16.05 -30.63
C ILE A 178 -6.33 -15.54 -30.89
N SER A 179 -6.51 -14.72 -31.92
CA SER A 179 -7.79 -14.13 -32.26
C SER A 179 -8.01 -14.09 -33.78
N GLY A 180 -9.28 -13.92 -34.17
CA GLY A 180 -9.68 -13.75 -35.56
C GLY A 180 -9.62 -15.05 -36.40
N PRO A 181 -10.13 -14.99 -37.64
CA PRO A 181 -10.19 -16.14 -38.55
C PRO A 181 -8.80 -16.61 -39.01
N GLU A 182 -7.78 -15.74 -38.94
CA GLU A 182 -6.41 -16.07 -39.34
C GLU A 182 -5.58 -16.72 -38.22
N HIS A 183 -6.14 -16.86 -37.01
CA HIS A 183 -5.47 -17.45 -35.84
C HIS A 183 -4.08 -16.84 -35.55
N LYS A 184 -3.95 -15.51 -35.67
CA LYS A 184 -2.71 -14.80 -35.40
C LYS A 184 -2.63 -14.36 -33.93
N PRO A 185 -1.42 -14.29 -33.33
CA PRO A 185 -1.24 -13.66 -32.03
C PRO A 185 -1.60 -12.17 -32.11
N GLN A 186 -2.51 -11.74 -31.25
CA GLN A 186 -2.87 -10.34 -31.04
C GLN A 186 -2.54 -9.95 -29.60
N ALA A 187 -1.91 -8.78 -29.45
CA ALA A 187 -1.66 -8.17 -28.15
C ALA A 187 -2.89 -7.39 -27.69
N PHE A 188 -3.34 -7.66 -26.48
CA PHE A 188 -4.40 -6.90 -25.80
C PHE A 188 -3.79 -6.14 -24.62
N PRO A 189 -3.99 -4.81 -24.53
CA PRO A 189 -3.65 -4.06 -23.34
C PRO A 189 -4.33 -4.63 -22.09
N THR A 190 -3.65 -4.56 -20.96
CA THR A 190 -4.13 -5.07 -19.67
C THR A 190 -4.17 -4.00 -18.60
N PHE A 191 -3.45 -2.89 -18.80
CA PHE A 191 -3.27 -1.84 -17.81
C PHE A 191 -4.59 -1.12 -17.54
N ALA A 192 -5.11 -1.30 -16.33
CA ALA A 192 -6.34 -0.67 -15.86
C ALA A 192 -6.42 -0.77 -14.34
N MET A 193 -6.92 0.27 -13.68
CA MET A 193 -7.30 0.21 -12.27
C MET A 193 -8.54 -0.67 -12.11
N ALA A 194 -8.59 -1.44 -11.02
CA ALA A 194 -9.69 -2.38 -10.77
C ALA A 194 -10.09 -2.43 -9.30
N ALA A 195 -11.39 -2.31 -9.02
CA ALA A 195 -11.97 -2.55 -7.70
C ALA A 195 -12.66 -3.92 -7.67
N LEU A 196 -12.37 -4.73 -6.66
CA LEU A 196 -12.92 -6.06 -6.47
C LEU A 196 -13.56 -6.16 -5.09
N ALA A 197 -14.85 -6.44 -5.02
CA ALA A 197 -15.55 -6.68 -3.77
C ALA A 197 -15.88 -8.16 -3.57
N GLY A 198 -15.54 -8.71 -2.40
CA GLY A 198 -15.76 -10.14 -2.12
C GLY A 198 -15.87 -10.48 -0.64
N ILE A 199 -16.37 -11.68 -0.36
CA ILE A 199 -16.29 -12.28 0.97
C ILE A 199 -14.94 -12.98 1.14
N GLY A 200 -14.27 -12.72 2.27
CA GLY A 200 -12.93 -13.24 2.52
C GLY A 200 -11.87 -12.61 1.62
N ASP A 201 -10.68 -13.17 1.65
CA ASP A 201 -9.55 -12.65 0.89
C ASP A 201 -9.61 -13.08 -0.58
N LEU A 202 -9.11 -12.20 -1.46
CA LEU A 202 -8.91 -12.51 -2.87
C LEU A 202 -7.60 -13.31 -3.00
N PRO A 203 -7.29 -13.91 -4.17
CA PRO A 203 -6.04 -14.62 -4.36
C PRO A 203 -4.84 -13.73 -4.00
N ASP A 204 -3.85 -14.26 -3.28
CA ASP A 204 -2.72 -13.49 -2.74
C ASP A 204 -2.02 -12.63 -3.79
N THR A 205 -1.87 -13.17 -5.01
CA THR A 205 -1.28 -12.42 -6.13
C THR A 205 -2.04 -11.15 -6.51
N VAL A 206 -3.36 -11.10 -6.28
CA VAL A 206 -4.18 -9.89 -6.47
C VAL A 206 -4.08 -8.99 -5.24
N MET A 207 -4.13 -9.58 -4.04
CA MET A 207 -4.05 -8.85 -2.75
C MET A 207 -2.74 -8.06 -2.64
N ASP A 208 -1.63 -8.65 -3.05
CA ASP A 208 -0.29 -8.03 -3.04
C ASP A 208 -0.15 -6.88 -4.07
N ARG A 209 -1.15 -6.66 -4.93
CA ARG A 209 -1.24 -5.55 -5.89
C ARG A 209 -2.36 -4.57 -5.52
N ALA A 210 -2.95 -4.72 -4.34
CA ALA A 210 -4.16 -4.03 -3.94
C ALA A 210 -3.96 -3.16 -2.69
N VAL A 211 -4.66 -2.03 -2.69
CA VAL A 211 -5.04 -1.34 -1.45
C VAL A 211 -6.21 -2.11 -0.85
N VAL A 212 -6.00 -2.71 0.33
CA VAL A 212 -6.98 -3.61 0.95
C VAL A 212 -7.88 -2.85 1.93
N ILE A 213 -9.19 -2.87 1.66
CA ILE A 213 -10.24 -2.28 2.49
C ILE A 213 -11.03 -3.41 3.16
N ARG A 214 -10.70 -3.72 4.42
CA ARG A 214 -11.33 -4.79 5.20
C ARG A 214 -12.61 -4.32 5.89
N MET A 215 -13.69 -4.28 5.13
CA MET A 215 -15.02 -3.87 5.57
C MET A 215 -15.55 -4.74 6.72
N GLN A 216 -16.15 -4.10 7.72
CA GLN A 216 -16.82 -4.75 8.84
C GLN A 216 -18.31 -4.43 8.86
N ARG A 217 -19.09 -5.18 9.66
CA ARG A 217 -20.46 -4.76 9.95
C ARG A 217 -20.41 -3.48 10.77
N ARG A 218 -21.36 -2.59 10.50
CA ARG A 218 -21.55 -1.39 11.30
C ARG A 218 -21.83 -1.76 12.74
N LYS A 219 -21.33 -0.97 13.67
CA LYS A 219 -21.66 -1.06 15.09
C LYS A 219 -23.08 -0.58 15.34
N ASP A 220 -23.63 -0.95 16.49
CA ASP A 220 -24.89 -0.37 16.93
C ASP A 220 -24.71 1.14 17.16
N GLY A 221 -25.61 1.94 16.57
CA GLY A 221 -25.58 3.41 16.65
C GLY A 221 -24.88 4.09 15.46
N GLU A 222 -24.05 3.38 14.70
CA GLU A 222 -23.46 3.88 13.47
C GLU A 222 -24.53 4.01 12.37
N ARG A 223 -24.69 5.23 11.84
CA ARG A 223 -25.68 5.55 10.82
C ARG A 223 -25.02 6.21 9.63
N VAL A 224 -25.55 5.92 8.46
CA VAL A 224 -25.24 6.61 7.20
C VAL A 224 -26.55 6.97 6.52
N GLU A 225 -26.47 7.84 5.54
CA GLU A 225 -27.60 8.10 4.67
C GLU A 225 -27.88 6.93 3.74
N GLN A 226 -29.15 6.81 3.36
CA GLN A 226 -29.57 5.84 2.38
C GLN A 226 -29.25 6.34 0.98
N PHE A 227 -28.35 5.66 0.28
CA PHE A 227 -28.09 5.93 -1.14
C PHE A 227 -29.33 5.67 -2.00
N ARG A 228 -29.66 6.64 -2.85
CA ARG A 228 -30.78 6.66 -3.77
C ARG A 228 -30.30 7.17 -5.13
N SER A 229 -30.24 6.25 -6.10
CA SER A 229 -29.70 6.50 -7.44
C SER A 229 -30.20 7.81 -8.07
N ARG A 230 -31.52 8.05 -8.06
CA ARG A 230 -32.10 9.26 -8.67
C ARG A 230 -31.69 10.59 -8.00
N ARG A 231 -31.48 10.57 -6.69
CA ARG A 231 -31.15 11.77 -5.91
C ARG A 231 -29.65 12.01 -5.88
N ASP A 232 -28.88 10.95 -5.71
CA ASP A 232 -27.48 11.04 -5.30
C ASP A 232 -26.51 10.95 -6.48
N ILE A 233 -26.83 10.17 -7.52
CA ILE A 233 -25.95 9.98 -8.69
C ILE A 233 -25.61 11.30 -9.39
N PRO A 234 -26.55 12.24 -9.65
CA PRO A 234 -26.19 13.49 -10.32
C PRO A 234 -25.11 14.30 -9.59
N THR A 235 -25.14 14.28 -8.24
CA THR A 235 -24.13 14.97 -7.43
C THR A 235 -22.78 14.26 -7.50
N LEU A 236 -22.78 12.92 -7.45
CA LEU A 236 -21.55 12.11 -7.59
C LEU A 236 -20.92 12.25 -8.99
N HIS A 237 -21.73 12.32 -10.05
CA HIS A 237 -21.25 12.62 -11.41
C HIS A 237 -20.64 14.02 -11.49
N GLY A 238 -21.24 15.01 -10.82
CA GLY A 238 -20.64 16.35 -10.72
C GLY A 238 -19.24 16.33 -10.08
N LEU A 239 -19.04 15.51 -9.04
CA LEU A 239 -17.71 15.30 -8.45
C LEU A 239 -16.77 14.57 -9.42
N ARG A 240 -17.22 13.51 -10.08
CA ARG A 240 -16.46 12.78 -11.11
C ARG A 240 -15.93 13.72 -12.19
N ASP A 241 -16.80 14.57 -12.71
CA ASP A 241 -16.48 15.46 -13.82
C ASP A 241 -15.49 16.55 -13.36
N ARG A 242 -15.63 17.08 -12.13
CA ARG A 242 -14.66 17.99 -11.52
C ARG A 242 -13.30 17.33 -11.26
N LEU A 243 -13.26 16.09 -10.79
CA LEU A 243 -12.02 15.32 -10.63
C LEU A 243 -11.31 15.15 -11.98
N THR A 244 -12.04 14.80 -13.03
CA THR A 244 -11.49 14.74 -14.39
C THR A 244 -10.95 16.10 -14.85
N ALA A 245 -11.72 17.17 -14.68
CA ALA A 245 -11.32 18.51 -15.10
C ALA A 245 -10.06 19.01 -14.37
N TRP A 246 -9.93 18.70 -13.08
CA TRP A 246 -8.77 19.07 -12.27
C TRP A 246 -7.53 18.22 -12.60
N LEU A 247 -7.67 16.90 -12.64
CA LEU A 247 -6.52 16.00 -12.69
C LEU A 247 -5.98 15.76 -14.11
N ARG A 248 -6.84 15.76 -15.15
CA ARG A 248 -6.38 15.50 -16.54
C ARG A 248 -5.32 16.49 -17.03
N PRO A 249 -5.43 17.81 -16.79
CA PRO A 249 -4.37 18.76 -17.17
C PRO A 249 -3.03 18.55 -16.45
N LEU A 250 -3.02 17.82 -15.33
CA LEU A 250 -1.83 17.58 -14.50
C LEU A 250 -1.11 16.26 -14.84
N MET A 251 -1.52 15.57 -15.90
CA MET A 251 -0.96 14.26 -16.26
C MET A 251 0.55 14.28 -16.50
N ASP A 252 1.08 15.31 -17.17
CA ASP A 252 2.52 15.43 -17.41
C ASP A 252 3.28 15.63 -16.08
N THR A 253 2.78 16.53 -15.22
CA THR A 253 3.31 16.72 -13.86
C THR A 253 3.26 15.42 -13.06
N ALA A 254 2.16 14.68 -13.14
CA ALA A 254 1.97 13.41 -12.43
C ALA A 254 2.97 12.34 -12.88
N ALA A 255 3.31 12.31 -14.18
CA ALA A 255 4.25 11.34 -14.73
C ALA A 255 5.70 11.58 -14.26
N ASP A 256 6.06 12.83 -13.96
CA ASP A 256 7.39 13.21 -13.50
C ASP A 256 7.55 13.16 -11.96
N LEU A 257 6.46 13.02 -11.21
CA LEU A 257 6.50 12.98 -9.75
C LEU A 257 7.06 11.66 -9.23
N VAL A 258 8.04 11.75 -8.32
CA VAL A 258 8.63 10.61 -7.60
C VAL A 258 8.52 10.89 -6.10
N PRO A 259 7.35 10.66 -5.48
CA PRO A 259 7.15 10.99 -4.09
C PRO A 259 7.94 10.04 -3.17
N PRO A 260 8.45 10.51 -2.01
CA PRO A 260 9.03 9.63 -1.02
C PRO A 260 7.95 8.71 -0.42
N MET A 261 8.22 7.40 -0.46
CA MET A 261 7.31 6.36 0.01
C MET A 261 7.74 5.82 1.40
N PRO A 262 6.80 5.59 2.33
CA PRO A 262 7.09 5.05 3.66
C PRO A 262 7.26 3.52 3.67
N VAL A 263 7.06 2.87 2.54
CA VAL A 263 7.13 1.42 2.33
C VAL A 263 8.00 1.13 1.09
N GLN A 264 8.34 -0.13 0.87
CA GLN A 264 9.21 -0.57 -0.23
C GLN A 264 8.51 -1.56 -1.15
N ASP A 265 9.19 -1.90 -2.26
CA ASP A 265 8.78 -2.92 -3.23
C ASP A 265 7.34 -2.73 -3.72
N ARG A 266 6.57 -3.82 -3.79
CA ARG A 266 5.23 -3.84 -4.37
C ARG A 266 4.21 -3.00 -3.59
N ALA A 267 4.43 -2.82 -2.29
CA ALA A 267 3.62 -1.93 -1.49
C ALA A 267 3.83 -0.47 -1.93
N ALA A 268 5.07 -0.07 -2.21
CA ALA A 268 5.38 1.25 -2.76
C ALA A 268 4.76 1.43 -4.14
N ASP A 269 4.94 0.46 -5.06
CA ASP A 269 4.34 0.49 -6.40
C ASP A 269 2.81 0.64 -6.36
N THR A 270 2.16 0.04 -5.38
CA THR A 270 0.69 0.07 -5.23
C THR A 270 0.20 1.39 -4.64
N TRP A 271 0.94 1.99 -3.71
CA TRP A 271 0.52 3.23 -3.04
C TRP A 271 1.01 4.50 -3.71
N GLU A 272 2.09 4.44 -4.49
CA GLU A 272 2.66 5.60 -5.19
C GLU A 272 1.62 6.38 -6.00
N PRO A 273 0.73 5.75 -6.80
CA PRO A 273 -0.33 6.46 -7.51
C PRO A 273 -1.26 7.29 -6.62
N LEU A 274 -1.55 6.82 -5.40
CA LEU A 274 -2.38 7.55 -4.43
C LEU A 274 -1.60 8.72 -3.82
N VAL A 275 -0.32 8.52 -3.53
CA VAL A 275 0.56 9.57 -3.00
C VAL A 275 0.80 10.66 -4.06
N ILE A 276 0.93 10.31 -5.34
CA ILE A 276 1.01 11.28 -6.45
C ILE A 276 -0.24 12.19 -6.47
N VAL A 277 -1.44 11.63 -6.38
CA VAL A 277 -2.67 12.45 -6.31
C VAL A 277 -2.66 13.36 -5.09
N ALA A 278 -2.19 12.85 -3.94
CA ALA A 278 -2.10 13.63 -2.72
C ALA A 278 -1.12 14.81 -2.84
N GLU A 279 0.04 14.60 -3.47
CA GLU A 279 1.03 15.66 -3.78
C GLU A 279 0.43 16.72 -4.71
N LEU A 280 -0.30 16.32 -5.75
CA LEU A 280 -0.98 17.25 -6.66
C LEU A 280 -2.08 18.05 -5.94
N ALA A 281 -2.72 17.47 -4.93
CA ALA A 281 -3.74 18.14 -4.14
C ALA A 281 -3.14 19.16 -3.16
N GLY A 282 -2.00 18.84 -2.55
CA GLY A 282 -1.41 19.62 -1.46
C GLY A 282 -2.27 19.63 -0.20
N GLY A 283 -2.09 20.63 0.66
CA GLY A 283 -2.75 20.67 1.97
C GLY A 283 -2.26 19.53 2.88
N THR A 284 -3.16 18.89 3.63
CA THR A 284 -2.82 17.77 4.52
C THR A 284 -2.76 16.42 3.80
N TRP A 285 -3.24 16.35 2.55
CA TRP A 285 -3.35 15.10 1.79
C TRP A 285 -2.03 14.34 1.65
N PRO A 286 -0.87 14.97 1.33
CA PRO A 286 0.41 14.25 1.23
C PRO A 286 0.81 13.52 2.52
N GLU A 287 0.55 14.13 3.68
CA GLU A 287 0.88 13.54 4.98
C GLU A 287 -0.11 12.42 5.31
N GLU A 288 -1.41 12.65 5.12
CA GLU A 288 -2.46 11.67 5.35
C GLU A 288 -2.32 10.43 4.44
N ALA A 289 -1.93 10.62 3.17
CA ALA A 289 -1.69 9.53 2.23
C ALA A 289 -0.54 8.62 2.68
N ARG A 290 0.58 9.21 3.14
CA ARG A 290 1.73 8.45 3.65
C ARG A 290 1.41 7.76 4.97
N ALA A 291 0.69 8.43 5.87
CA ALA A 291 0.24 7.85 7.13
C ALA A 291 -0.69 6.65 6.87
N ALA A 292 -1.65 6.79 5.95
CA ALA A 292 -2.53 5.71 5.53
C ALA A 292 -1.76 4.55 4.91
N CYS A 293 -0.81 4.84 4.01
CA CYS A 293 0.07 3.85 3.39
C CYS A 293 0.83 3.04 4.45
N ALA A 294 1.56 3.70 5.35
CA ALA A 294 2.33 3.04 6.39
C ALA A 294 1.46 2.18 7.31
N SER A 295 0.37 2.76 7.83
CA SER A 295 -0.53 2.09 8.77
C SER A 295 -1.23 0.88 8.15
N MET A 296 -1.79 1.03 6.95
CA MET A 296 -2.53 -0.04 6.30
C MET A 296 -1.62 -1.16 5.80
N CYS A 297 -0.43 -0.84 5.26
CA CYS A 297 0.55 -1.86 4.88
C CYS A 297 1.05 -2.64 6.10
N ALA A 298 1.34 -1.97 7.21
CA ALA A 298 1.73 -2.65 8.46
C ALA A 298 0.62 -3.57 8.98
N ALA A 299 -0.64 -3.13 8.92
CA ALA A 299 -1.79 -3.93 9.34
C ALA A 299 -2.05 -5.16 8.45
N GLU A 300 -1.69 -5.11 7.16
CA GLU A 300 -1.80 -6.26 6.25
C GLU A 300 -0.62 -7.22 6.36
N ALA A 301 0.60 -6.73 6.55
CA ALA A 301 1.75 -7.59 6.85
C ALA A 301 1.52 -8.44 8.10
N GLY A 302 0.82 -7.90 9.11
CA GLY A 302 0.43 -8.64 10.31
C GLY A 302 -0.63 -9.73 10.12
N LYS A 303 -1.24 -9.88 8.94
CA LYS A 303 -2.37 -10.81 8.66
C LYS A 303 -2.06 -11.93 7.68
N ASP A 304 -0.88 -11.97 7.09
CA ASP A 304 -0.48 -13.11 6.27
C ASP A 304 -0.24 -14.32 7.19
N ASP A 305 -1.30 -15.00 7.62
CA ASP A 305 -1.26 -16.04 8.65
C ASP A 305 -0.32 -17.19 8.26
N GLU A 306 -0.20 -17.53 6.97
CA GLU A 306 0.70 -18.60 6.52
C GLU A 306 2.15 -18.14 6.48
N SER A 307 2.44 -16.93 5.97
CA SER A 307 3.79 -16.35 6.04
C SER A 307 4.20 -16.05 7.48
N ASN A 308 3.28 -15.57 8.31
CA ASN A 308 3.47 -15.34 9.74
C ASN A 308 3.69 -16.65 10.48
N LEU A 309 2.98 -17.72 10.12
CA LEU A 309 3.23 -19.04 10.68
C LEU A 309 4.61 -19.58 10.26
N LYS A 310 4.99 -19.46 8.99
CA LYS A 310 6.31 -19.88 8.48
C LYS A 310 7.45 -19.06 9.08
N THR A 311 7.25 -17.75 9.25
CA THR A 311 8.21 -16.83 9.87
C THR A 311 8.32 -17.09 11.38
N ARG A 312 7.19 -17.26 12.07
CA ARG A 312 7.15 -17.68 13.48
C ARG A 312 7.85 -19.02 13.67
N LEU A 313 7.67 -19.97 12.75
CA LEU A 313 8.41 -21.24 12.77
C LEU A 313 9.93 -21.00 12.70
N LEU A 314 10.41 -20.13 11.81
CA LEU A 314 11.85 -19.81 11.74
C LEU A 314 12.37 -19.20 13.06
N GLN A 315 11.60 -18.29 13.67
CA GLN A 315 11.94 -17.67 14.96
C GLN A 315 11.96 -18.70 16.10
N ASP A 316 10.96 -19.57 16.17
CA ASP A 316 10.88 -20.62 17.18
C ASP A 316 11.96 -21.68 16.99
N ILE A 317 12.31 -22.02 15.74
CA ILE A 317 13.48 -22.87 15.45
C ILE A 317 14.76 -22.18 15.91
N ARG A 318 14.94 -20.87 15.70
CA ARG A 318 16.12 -20.13 16.21
C ARG A 318 16.23 -20.25 17.73
N ARG A 319 15.11 -20.07 18.44
CA ARG A 319 15.03 -20.22 19.90
C ARG A 319 15.32 -21.66 20.34
N ALA A 320 14.81 -22.66 19.61
CA ALA A 320 15.09 -24.07 19.88
C ALA A 320 16.60 -24.40 19.73
N PHE A 321 17.25 -23.90 18.67
CA PHE A 321 18.70 -24.02 18.51
C PHE A 321 19.46 -23.39 19.69
N ALA A 322 19.08 -22.17 20.09
CA ALA A 322 19.69 -21.49 21.23
C ALA A 322 19.51 -22.27 22.55
N ARG A 323 18.31 -22.80 22.83
CA ARG A 323 18.03 -23.62 24.02
C ARG A 323 18.86 -24.91 24.08
N CYS A 324 19.22 -25.46 22.93
CA CYS A 324 20.08 -26.64 22.83
C CYS A 324 21.59 -26.32 22.76
N GLY A 325 22.00 -25.07 22.99
CA GLY A 325 23.41 -24.67 22.98
C GLY A 325 23.99 -24.48 21.57
N ASP A 326 23.15 -24.11 20.60
CA ASP A 326 23.54 -23.78 19.22
C ASP A 326 24.37 -24.86 18.49
N PRO A 327 23.90 -26.13 18.45
CA PRO A 327 24.65 -27.18 17.77
C PRO A 327 24.73 -26.92 16.26
N ASP A 328 25.85 -27.30 15.63
CA ASP A 328 26.02 -27.21 14.17
C ASP A 328 24.95 -27.98 13.41
N ILE A 329 24.49 -29.10 13.97
CA ILE A 329 23.44 -29.96 13.43
C ILE A 329 22.50 -30.38 14.55
N MET A 330 21.20 -30.11 14.39
CA MET A 330 20.15 -30.58 15.29
C MET A 330 19.37 -31.72 14.65
N ARG A 331 19.09 -32.81 15.39
CA ARG A 331 18.24 -33.90 14.88
C ARG A 331 16.82 -33.40 14.70
N THR A 332 16.14 -33.87 13.66
CA THR A 332 14.75 -33.49 13.39
C THR A 332 13.83 -33.81 14.57
N ARG A 333 14.07 -34.93 15.26
CA ARG A 333 13.32 -35.30 16.46
C ARG A 333 13.56 -34.32 17.60
N ASP A 334 14.82 -34.03 17.92
CA ASP A 334 15.16 -33.17 19.05
C ASP A 334 14.66 -31.72 18.80
N LEU A 335 14.69 -31.24 17.54
CA LEU A 335 14.08 -29.98 17.14
C LEU A 335 12.56 -29.96 17.36
N LEU A 336 11.86 -31.02 16.92
CA LEU A 336 10.41 -31.12 17.13
C LEU A 336 10.07 -31.19 18.62
N ASP A 337 10.84 -31.94 19.41
CA ASP A 337 10.65 -32.04 20.85
C ASP A 337 10.78 -30.64 21.52
N GLU A 338 11.72 -29.80 21.08
CA GLU A 338 11.83 -28.42 21.57
C GLU A 338 10.68 -27.52 21.12
N LEU A 339 10.26 -27.62 19.85
CA LEU A 339 9.13 -26.82 19.34
C LEU A 339 7.80 -27.18 20.02
N LEU A 340 7.60 -28.46 20.36
CA LEU A 340 6.37 -28.96 20.99
C LEU A 340 6.31 -28.70 22.50
N LYS A 341 7.44 -28.36 23.14
CA LYS A 341 7.47 -27.98 24.57
C LYS A 341 6.87 -26.61 24.83
N ASP A 342 6.87 -25.73 23.83
CA ASP A 342 6.33 -24.39 23.93
C ASP A 342 4.81 -24.41 23.76
N GLN A 343 4.08 -24.38 24.89
CA GLN A 343 2.61 -24.43 24.90
C GLN A 343 1.97 -23.12 24.42
N GLU A 344 2.72 -22.02 24.37
CA GLU A 344 2.24 -20.75 23.79
C GLU A 344 2.40 -20.72 22.27
N ALA A 345 3.19 -21.65 21.72
CA ALA A 345 3.36 -21.84 20.29
C ALA A 345 2.32 -22.80 19.70
N PRO A 346 1.89 -22.58 18.44
CA PRO A 346 0.83 -23.38 17.83
C PRO A 346 1.27 -24.81 17.47
N TRP A 347 2.53 -25.18 17.72
CA TRP A 347 3.15 -26.41 17.22
C TRP A 347 2.57 -27.66 17.86
N ALA A 348 2.23 -27.62 19.15
CA ALA A 348 1.61 -28.75 19.85
C ALA A 348 0.24 -29.12 19.27
N GLU A 349 -0.50 -28.12 18.80
CA GLU A 349 -1.84 -28.26 18.21
C GLU A 349 -1.83 -28.26 16.67
N TYR A 350 -0.63 -28.26 16.06
CA TYR A 350 -0.50 -28.16 14.62
C TYR A 350 -0.93 -29.46 13.92
N GLY A 351 -2.16 -29.50 13.42
CA GLY A 351 -2.77 -30.71 12.85
C GLY A 351 -3.34 -31.63 13.94
N THR A 352 -3.61 -32.89 13.61
CA THR A 352 -4.31 -33.80 14.54
C THR A 352 -3.44 -34.34 15.68
N ALA A 353 -2.11 -34.24 15.60
CA ALA A 353 -1.17 -34.82 16.57
C ALA A 353 0.07 -33.95 16.81
N GLY A 354 -0.04 -32.64 16.56
CA GLY A 354 1.09 -31.70 16.61
C GLY A 354 2.00 -31.74 15.39
N LEU A 355 2.93 -30.78 15.34
CA LEU A 355 3.81 -30.56 14.20
C LEU A 355 4.64 -31.82 13.89
N SER A 356 4.42 -32.40 12.71
CA SER A 356 5.09 -33.62 12.26
C SER A 356 6.35 -33.32 11.44
N PRO A 357 7.30 -34.29 11.29
CA PRO A 357 8.46 -34.12 10.41
C PRO A 357 8.07 -33.77 8.96
N ARG A 358 6.95 -34.31 8.49
CA ARG A 358 6.42 -34.02 7.14
C ARG A 358 5.96 -32.57 7.04
N HIS A 359 5.17 -32.10 7.99
CA HIS A 359 4.68 -30.72 8.00
C HIS A 359 5.81 -29.72 8.20
N LEU A 360 6.76 -30.01 9.09
CA LEU A 360 7.98 -29.21 9.25
C LEU A 360 8.74 -29.07 7.93
N GLY A 361 8.90 -30.17 7.18
CA GLY A 361 9.54 -30.14 5.86
C GLY A 361 8.75 -29.36 4.79
N ILE A 362 7.42 -29.32 4.88
CA ILE A 362 6.56 -28.53 3.97
C ILE A 362 6.71 -27.03 4.29
N LEU A 363 6.61 -26.66 5.57
CA LEU A 363 6.71 -25.25 6.00
C LEU A 363 8.10 -24.66 5.71
N LEU A 364 9.16 -25.46 5.80
CA LEU A 364 10.54 -25.04 5.52
C LEU A 364 10.92 -25.06 4.03
N LYS A 365 10.07 -25.64 3.17
CA LYS A 365 10.38 -25.83 1.74
C LYS A 365 10.59 -24.50 1.01
N ASP A 366 9.79 -23.49 1.33
CA ASP A 366 9.81 -22.19 0.64
C ASP A 366 11.07 -21.38 0.95
N PHE A 367 11.75 -21.70 2.06
CA PHE A 367 13.06 -21.15 2.42
C PHE A 367 14.23 -21.99 1.87
N ASP A 368 13.95 -23.01 1.06
CA ASP A 368 14.90 -24.02 0.58
C ASP A 368 15.66 -24.76 1.71
N ILE A 369 15.05 -24.88 2.89
CA ILE A 369 15.63 -25.58 4.04
C ILE A 369 15.12 -27.02 4.07
N LYS A 370 16.05 -27.98 4.00
CA LYS A 370 15.72 -29.41 3.94
C LYS A 370 16.51 -30.19 4.99
N ALA A 371 15.85 -31.16 5.61
CA ALA A 371 16.50 -32.12 6.48
C ALA A 371 17.39 -33.07 5.66
N ALA A 372 18.65 -33.22 6.07
CA ALA A 372 19.59 -34.17 5.47
C ALA A 372 19.90 -35.30 6.46
N THR A 373 20.47 -36.40 5.94
CA THR A 373 20.94 -37.50 6.79
C THR A 373 22.32 -37.15 7.30
N HIS A 374 22.50 -37.10 8.61
CA HIS A 374 23.76 -36.80 9.27
C HIS A 374 24.17 -37.96 10.18
N ARG A 375 25.48 -38.10 10.40
CA ARG A 375 26.04 -39.07 11.35
C ARG A 375 26.29 -38.35 12.67
N PHE A 376 25.64 -38.82 13.73
CA PHE A 376 25.78 -38.25 15.06
C PHE A 376 26.71 -39.10 15.93
N GLU A 377 27.07 -38.58 17.12
CA GLU A 377 27.84 -39.32 18.11
C GLU A 377 27.25 -40.70 18.40
N GLY A 378 28.13 -41.71 18.52
CA GLY A 378 27.73 -43.12 18.60
C GLY A 378 27.47 -43.78 17.24
N GLY A 379 27.80 -43.11 16.13
CA GLY A 379 27.79 -43.69 14.78
C GLY A 379 26.41 -43.87 14.15
N ARG A 380 25.34 -43.45 14.82
CA ARG A 380 23.96 -43.55 14.34
C ARG A 380 23.69 -42.47 13.30
N GLN A 381 23.04 -42.86 12.21
CA GLN A 381 22.55 -41.94 11.19
C GLN A 381 21.12 -41.53 11.52
N ALA A 382 20.82 -40.24 11.42
CA ALA A 382 19.47 -39.71 11.60
C ALA A 382 19.24 -38.50 10.69
N LYS A 383 17.97 -38.13 10.48
CA LYS A 383 17.61 -36.86 9.83
C LYS A 383 17.87 -35.70 10.78
N GLY A 384 18.44 -34.63 10.24
CA GLY A 384 18.73 -33.42 10.98
C GLY A 384 18.85 -32.20 10.08
N PHE A 385 19.00 -31.07 10.74
CA PHE A 385 19.02 -29.74 10.18
C PHE A 385 20.34 -29.09 10.54
N ALA A 386 21.14 -28.74 9.54
CA ALA A 386 22.36 -27.98 9.76
C ALA A 386 22.01 -26.51 10.04
N ARG A 387 22.52 -25.95 11.14
CA ARG A 387 22.26 -24.56 11.57
C ARG A 387 22.56 -23.54 10.46
N LEU A 388 23.65 -23.76 9.73
CA LEU A 388 24.07 -22.89 8.62
C LEU A 388 23.01 -22.75 7.51
N ARG A 389 22.13 -23.76 7.33
CA ARG A 389 21.04 -23.68 6.35
C ARG A 389 19.95 -22.67 6.74
N PHE A 390 19.85 -22.33 8.03
CA PHE A 390 18.90 -21.33 8.51
C PHE A 390 19.49 -19.92 8.52
N ALA A 391 20.80 -19.75 8.37
CA ALA A 391 21.46 -18.45 8.56
C ALA A 391 20.87 -17.34 7.67
N ASP A 392 20.70 -17.60 6.37
CA ASP A 392 20.10 -16.63 5.43
C ASP A 392 18.62 -16.35 5.77
N ALA A 393 17.84 -17.40 6.06
CA ALA A 393 16.43 -17.24 6.43
C ALA A 393 16.25 -16.47 7.76
N TRP A 394 17.08 -16.75 8.77
CA TRP A 394 17.06 -16.02 10.04
C TRP A 394 17.49 -14.56 9.87
N ALA A 395 18.48 -14.28 9.04
CA ALA A 395 18.90 -12.91 8.76
C ALA A 395 17.79 -12.09 8.08
N ARG A 396 16.98 -12.73 7.22
CA ARG A 396 15.89 -12.07 6.47
C ARG A 396 14.58 -11.94 7.24
N TYR A 397 14.21 -12.99 7.99
CA TYR A 397 12.85 -13.14 8.55
C TYR A 397 12.83 -13.13 10.09
N CYS A 398 13.99 -13.03 10.75
CA CYS A 398 14.08 -12.97 12.21
C CYS A 398 14.97 -11.80 12.66
N PRO A 399 14.63 -10.54 12.36
CA PRO A 399 15.43 -9.40 12.82
C PRO A 399 15.57 -9.42 14.35
N GLU A 400 16.73 -9.02 14.86
CA GLU A 400 16.93 -8.80 16.29
C GLU A 400 16.08 -7.60 16.72
N GLU A 401 15.35 -7.73 17.83
CA GLU A 401 14.69 -6.58 18.43
C GLU A 401 15.78 -5.54 18.79
N PRO A 402 15.59 -4.25 18.44
CA PRO A 402 16.52 -3.23 18.86
C PRO A 402 16.56 -3.24 20.39
N THR A 403 17.73 -3.52 20.93
CA THR A 403 17.99 -3.40 22.37
C THR A 403 17.75 -1.94 22.73
N PRO A 404 16.88 -1.62 23.70
CA PRO A 404 16.77 -0.24 24.16
C PRO A 404 18.14 0.19 24.67
N ASP A 405 18.66 1.23 24.04
CA ASP A 405 19.95 1.84 24.33
C ASP A 405 20.02 2.11 25.84
N SER A 406 20.86 1.36 26.52
CA SER A 406 21.10 1.54 27.94
C SER A 406 21.93 2.81 28.05
N GLY A 407 21.25 3.94 28.21
CA GLY A 407 21.87 5.24 28.41
C GLY A 407 22.97 5.14 29.46
N ASP A 408 24.19 5.31 28.98
CA ASP A 408 25.40 5.37 29.77
C ASP A 408 25.37 6.67 30.59
N GLU A 409 24.72 6.63 31.76
CA GLU A 409 24.72 7.72 32.73
C GLU A 409 26.02 7.66 33.53
N SER A 410 27.12 8.05 32.87
CA SER A 410 28.39 8.36 33.52
C SER A 410 28.24 9.60 34.39
N THR A 411 27.83 9.39 35.64
CA THR A 411 27.85 10.41 36.69
C THR A 411 29.24 10.48 37.31
N ALA A 412 30.04 11.44 36.85
CA ALA A 412 31.25 11.87 37.55
C ALA A 412 30.86 12.68 38.82
N PRO A 413 31.48 12.43 40.00
CA PRO A 413 31.22 13.24 41.17
C PRO A 413 32.05 14.53 41.12
N GLY A 414 31.38 15.69 41.16
CA GLY A 414 32.02 17.00 41.34
C GLY A 414 32.54 17.17 42.78
N PRO A 415 33.63 17.93 43.00
CA PRO A 415 34.28 18.02 44.30
C PRO A 415 33.51 18.94 45.25
N GLY A 416 33.35 18.51 46.50
CA GLY A 416 32.73 19.29 47.56
C GLY A 416 33.60 20.47 47.99
N LEU A 417 32.98 21.64 48.12
CA LEU A 417 33.51 22.74 48.92
C LEU A 417 33.19 22.48 50.40
N HIS A 418 34.23 22.33 51.22
CA HIS A 418 34.18 22.64 52.64
C HIS A 418 34.70 24.06 52.88
N SER A 419 34.21 24.64 53.98
CA SER A 419 34.39 25.98 54.54
C SER A 419 35.79 26.59 54.51
#